data_AF-A0A800JN14-F1
#
_entry.id   AF-A0A800JN14-F1
#
_cell.length_a   1.000
_cell.length_b   1.000
_cell.length_c   1.000
_cell.angle_alpha   90.00
_cell.angle_beta   90.00
_cell.angle_gamma   90.00
#
_symmetry.space_group_name_H-M   'P 1'
#
loop_
_entity.id
_entity.type
_entity.pdbx_description
1 polymer ?
#
loop_
_entity_poly.entity_id
_entity_poly.type
_entity_poly.pdbx_seq_one_letter_code
_entity_poly.pdbx_strand_id
1 'polypeptide(L)'
;MKNPPKEDYFNNPDIPIALLLEGEFESVFKNRITPKNKGFDFMEMGKNAKMIIVSDGDIIRNTYSEKTGNVYPLGYDKFGKFIYPGNKTFIMNAVHYLCDNNQDLLLSPLKIKELKLRLLDKEKVQKYKLYIQLLNLLLPIVIIVIFGLLFTYTKKKKYA
;
A
#
# COMPACT_ATOMS: atom_id res chain seq x y z
N MET A 1 -0.05 -22.89 13.34
CA MET A 1 -1.52 -22.99 13.35
C MET A 1 -1.89 -24.40 12.93
N LYS A 2 -2.75 -25.10 13.68
CA LYS A 2 -2.95 -26.56 13.49
C LYS A 2 -3.87 -26.92 12.32
N ASN A 3 -4.60 -25.94 11.75
CA ASN A 3 -5.33 -26.04 10.48
C ASN A 3 -5.34 -24.63 9.83
N PRO A 4 -4.50 -24.34 8.82
CA PRO A 4 -4.62 -23.11 8.06
C PRO A 4 -5.94 -23.13 7.24
N PRO A 5 -6.58 -21.97 7.01
CA PRO A 5 -7.74 -21.89 6.12
C PRO A 5 -7.36 -22.38 4.72
N LYS A 6 -8.29 -23.08 4.03
CA LYS A 6 -8.06 -23.57 2.66
C LYS A 6 -7.86 -22.39 1.71
N GLU A 7 -6.92 -22.50 0.77
CA GLU A 7 -6.62 -21.46 -0.21
C GLU A 7 -7.85 -21.07 -1.05
N ASP A 8 -8.75 -22.02 -1.29
CA ASP A 8 -10.00 -21.82 -2.04
C ASP A 8 -10.95 -20.77 -1.45
N TYR A 9 -10.81 -20.43 -0.16
CA TYR A 9 -11.63 -19.38 0.48
C TYR A 9 -11.25 -17.96 0.05
N PHE A 10 -10.07 -17.76 -0.56
CA PHE A 10 -9.54 -16.44 -0.93
C PHE A 10 -9.43 -16.24 -2.45
N ASN A 11 -10.32 -16.87 -3.23
CA ASN A 11 -10.29 -16.85 -4.70
C ASN A 11 -10.88 -15.59 -5.35
N ASN A 12 -11.44 -14.67 -4.57
CA ASN A 12 -12.01 -13.42 -5.09
C ASN A 12 -10.98 -12.29 -4.97
N PRO A 13 -10.38 -11.82 -6.08
CA PRO A 13 -9.54 -10.63 -6.06
C PRO A 13 -10.38 -9.37 -5.76
N ASP A 14 -9.72 -8.34 -5.26
CA ASP A 14 -10.24 -6.96 -5.18
C ASP A 14 -11.49 -6.75 -4.31
N ILE A 15 -11.66 -7.52 -3.22
CA ILE A 15 -12.72 -7.28 -2.24
C ILE A 15 -12.45 -5.95 -1.49
N PRO A 16 -13.34 -4.95 -1.57
CA PRO A 16 -13.17 -3.70 -0.83
C PRO A 16 -13.34 -3.96 0.68
N ILE A 17 -12.30 -3.65 1.46
CA ILE A 17 -12.30 -3.78 2.93
C ILE A 17 -12.77 -2.50 3.64
N ALA A 18 -12.74 -1.36 2.93
CA ALA A 18 -13.15 -0.07 3.45
C ALA A 18 -13.73 0.81 2.32
N LEU A 19 -14.67 1.69 2.66
CA LEU A 19 -15.35 2.61 1.76
C LEU A 19 -15.33 4.03 2.34
N LEU A 20 -15.09 5.02 1.49
CA LEU A 20 -15.26 6.44 1.81
C LEU A 20 -16.57 6.94 1.17
N LEU A 21 -17.43 7.53 1.98
CA LEU A 21 -18.70 8.14 1.58
C LEU A 21 -18.65 9.63 1.88
N GLU A 22 -18.99 10.46 0.90
CA GLU A 22 -19.05 11.92 1.04
C GLU A 22 -20.35 12.45 0.43
N GLY A 23 -20.93 13.46 1.06
CA GLY A 23 -22.15 14.11 0.59
C GLY A 23 -23.17 14.30 1.68
N GLU A 24 -24.43 14.40 1.27
CA GLU A 24 -25.56 14.59 2.17
C GLU A 24 -26.16 13.23 2.52
N PHE A 25 -26.34 12.99 3.83
CA PHE A 25 -26.87 11.72 4.33
C PHE A 25 -28.31 11.88 4.77
N GLU A 26 -29.13 10.89 4.43
CA GLU A 26 -30.52 10.84 4.86
C GLU A 26 -30.60 10.61 6.38
N SER A 27 -31.45 11.39 7.06
CA SER A 27 -31.64 11.27 8.50
C SER A 27 -32.29 9.94 8.87
N VAL A 28 -31.72 9.24 9.86
CA VAL A 28 -32.29 8.00 10.41
C VAL A 28 -33.71 8.24 10.98
N PHE A 29 -34.02 9.49 11.34
CA PHE A 29 -35.33 9.90 11.87
C PHE A 29 -36.34 10.28 10.78
N LYS A 30 -35.96 10.28 9.50
CA LYS A 30 -36.91 10.48 8.40
C LYS A 30 -38.00 9.42 8.47
N ASN A 31 -39.24 9.84 8.24
CA ASN A 31 -40.44 9.00 8.32
C ASN A 31 -40.69 8.35 9.69
N ARG A 32 -40.05 8.82 10.78
CA ARG A 32 -40.35 8.37 12.15
C ARG A 32 -41.30 9.34 12.84
N ILE A 33 -42.20 8.81 13.66
CA ILE A 33 -43.11 9.62 14.49
C ILE A 33 -42.26 10.33 15.56
N THR A 34 -42.12 11.65 15.44
CA THR A 34 -41.37 12.46 16.40
C THR A 34 -42.25 12.81 17.62
N PRO A 35 -41.70 12.75 18.85
CA PRO A 35 -42.42 13.21 20.03
C PRO A 35 -42.75 14.71 19.91
N LYS A 36 -43.95 15.13 20.32
CA LYS A 36 -44.45 16.52 20.24
C LYS A 36 -43.64 17.56 21.07
N ASN A 37 -42.53 17.18 21.69
CA ASN A 37 -41.69 18.10 22.45
C ASN A 37 -40.84 18.94 21.49
N LYS A 38 -41.29 20.17 21.28
CA LYS A 38 -40.73 21.22 20.42
C LYS A 38 -39.38 21.78 20.92
N GLY A 39 -38.35 20.93 20.98
CA GLY A 39 -37.00 21.34 21.35
C GLY A 39 -35.93 21.12 20.28
N PHE A 40 -36.27 20.46 19.17
CA PHE A 40 -35.30 20.06 18.15
C PHE A 40 -35.80 20.42 16.75
N ASP A 41 -34.97 21.16 16.00
CA ASP A 41 -35.17 21.39 14.57
C ASP A 41 -34.84 20.10 13.81
N PHE A 42 -35.88 19.38 13.37
CA PHE A 42 -35.71 18.16 12.59
C PHE A 42 -35.12 18.49 11.21
N MET A 43 -34.01 17.82 10.87
CA MET A 43 -33.42 17.85 9.53
C MET A 43 -33.67 16.51 8.85
N GLU A 44 -34.36 16.52 7.72
CA GLU A 44 -34.62 15.33 6.90
C GLU A 44 -33.35 14.85 6.19
N MET A 45 -32.53 15.80 5.74
CA MET A 45 -31.27 15.57 5.07
C MET A 45 -30.16 16.28 5.85
N GLY A 46 -29.08 15.55 6.13
CA GLY A 46 -27.92 16.10 6.82
C GLY A 46 -27.13 17.04 5.92
N LYS A 47 -26.33 17.92 6.54
CA LYS A 47 -25.33 18.73 5.82
C LYS A 47 -24.29 17.81 5.17
N ASN A 48 -23.56 18.35 4.19
CA ASN A 48 -22.45 17.65 3.56
C ASN A 48 -21.44 17.18 4.61
N ALA A 49 -21.21 15.87 4.68
CA ALA A 49 -20.35 15.21 5.65
C ALA A 49 -19.55 14.08 4.98
N LYS A 50 -18.60 13.53 5.75
CA LYS A 50 -17.70 12.46 5.31
C LYS A 50 -17.78 11.29 6.27
N MET A 51 -17.77 10.08 5.76
CA MET A 51 -17.83 8.84 6.54
C MET A 51 -16.91 7.78 5.93
N ILE A 52 -16.10 7.13 6.76
CA ILE A 52 -15.30 5.97 6.35
C ILE A 52 -15.89 4.73 7.04
N ILE A 53 -16.24 3.72 6.25
CA ILE A 53 -16.76 2.43 6.72
C ILE A 53 -15.67 1.38 6.53
N VAL A 54 -15.41 0.58 7.56
CA VAL A 54 -14.43 -0.52 7.53
C VAL A 54 -15.12 -1.81 7.92
N SER A 55 -14.84 -2.90 7.20
CA SER A 55 -15.52 -4.18 7.37
C SER A 55 -15.18 -4.91 8.68
N ASP A 56 -14.02 -4.62 9.28
CA ASP A 56 -13.52 -5.28 10.48
C ASP A 56 -13.10 -4.25 11.54
N GLY A 57 -13.64 -4.41 12.75
CA GLY A 57 -13.35 -3.55 13.90
C GLY A 57 -12.00 -3.83 14.58
N ASP A 58 -11.40 -5.01 14.37
CA ASP A 58 -10.10 -5.35 14.95
C ASP A 58 -8.94 -4.61 14.26
N ILE A 59 -9.18 -3.92 13.15
CA ILE A 59 -8.16 -3.17 12.38
C ILE A 59 -7.41 -2.11 13.22
N ILE A 60 -8.06 -1.54 14.23
CA ILE A 60 -7.53 -0.50 15.13
C ILE A 60 -7.02 -1.06 16.46
N ARG A 61 -7.12 -2.38 16.67
CA ARG A 61 -6.83 -3.01 17.95
C ARG A 61 -5.32 -3.11 18.19
N ASN A 62 -4.86 -2.51 19.28
CA ASN A 62 -3.51 -2.73 19.80
C ASN A 62 -3.44 -4.01 20.63
N THR A 63 -2.34 -4.73 20.52
CA THR A 63 -2.10 -5.91 21.33
C THR A 63 -1.53 -5.53 22.69
N TYR A 64 -2.10 -6.05 23.76
CA TYR A 64 -1.61 -5.87 25.13
C TYR A 64 -0.68 -7.01 25.57
N SER A 65 0.32 -6.70 26.38
CA SER A 65 1.20 -7.68 27.03
C SER A 65 0.89 -7.76 28.53
N GLU A 66 0.26 -8.84 28.97
CA GLU A 66 0.01 -9.07 30.40
C GLU A 66 1.30 -9.25 31.20
N LYS A 67 2.37 -9.76 30.57
CA LYS A 67 3.65 -10.02 31.24
C LYS A 67 4.44 -8.75 31.55
N THR A 68 4.35 -7.74 30.69
CA THR A 68 5.12 -6.49 30.81
C THR A 68 4.26 -5.29 31.15
N GLY A 69 2.92 -5.42 31.17
CA GLY A 69 1.99 -4.32 31.39
C GLY A 69 1.92 -3.29 30.25
N ASN A 70 2.59 -3.55 29.12
CA ASN A 70 2.75 -2.58 28.03
C ASN A 70 1.81 -2.88 26.85
N VAL A 71 1.32 -1.82 26.22
CA VAL A 71 0.58 -1.87 24.95
C VAL A 71 1.57 -1.82 23.79
N TYR A 72 1.50 -2.79 22.88
CA TYR A 72 2.34 -2.79 21.69
C TYR A 72 1.83 -1.79 20.64
N PRO A 73 2.72 -1.26 19.78
CA PRO A 73 2.30 -0.43 18.66
C PRO A 73 1.36 -1.21 17.73
N LEU A 74 0.46 -0.47 17.05
CA LEU A 74 -0.54 -1.07 16.17
C LEU A 74 0.14 -1.83 15.03
N GLY A 75 -0.30 -3.07 14.78
CA GLY A 75 0.29 -3.95 13.78
C GLY A 75 1.56 -4.69 14.23
N TYR A 76 1.92 -4.67 15.52
CA TYR A 76 3.03 -5.49 16.03
C TYR A 76 2.65 -6.97 16.12
N ASP A 77 3.39 -7.81 15.40
CA ASP A 77 3.35 -9.27 15.54
C ASP A 77 4.32 -9.74 16.63
N LYS A 78 3.77 -10.32 17.69
CA LYS A 78 4.52 -10.87 18.83
C LYS A 78 5.42 -12.05 18.45
N PHE A 79 5.04 -12.84 17.45
CA PHE A 79 5.76 -14.04 17.07
C PHE A 79 6.89 -13.70 16.08
N GLY A 80 6.58 -12.94 15.03
CA GLY A 80 7.56 -12.47 14.05
C GLY A 80 8.43 -11.30 14.53
N LYS A 81 8.10 -10.67 15.67
CA LYS A 81 8.74 -9.45 16.19
C LYS A 81 8.82 -8.32 15.16
N PHE A 82 7.84 -8.25 14.26
CA PHE A 82 7.78 -7.29 13.16
C PHE A 82 6.57 -6.37 13.33
N ILE A 83 6.66 -5.13 12.84
CA ILE A 83 5.56 -4.16 12.85
C ILE A 83 5.04 -4.01 11.43
N TYR A 84 3.76 -4.28 11.22
CA TYR A 84 3.06 -3.97 9.98
C TYR A 84 2.51 -2.53 10.05
N PRO A 85 3.12 -1.55 9.34
CA PRO A 85 2.73 -0.14 9.46
C PRO A 85 1.41 0.21 8.74
N GLY A 86 0.85 -0.73 7.96
CA GLY A 86 -0.32 -0.51 7.10
C GLY A 86 -1.53 0.01 7.86
N ASN A 87 -2.02 -0.74 8.85
CA ASN A 87 -3.21 -0.36 9.63
C ASN A 87 -3.01 0.96 10.35
N LYS A 88 -1.83 1.18 10.97
CA LYS A 88 -1.49 2.45 11.61
C LYS A 88 -1.56 3.63 10.65
N THR A 89 -0.98 3.47 9.46
CA THR A 89 -0.96 4.52 8.44
C THR A 89 -2.37 4.80 7.92
N PHE A 90 -3.16 3.75 7.67
CA PHE A 90 -4.54 3.87 7.22
C PHE A 90 -5.40 4.62 8.23
N ILE A 91 -5.40 4.20 9.50
CA ILE A 91 -6.21 4.83 10.54
C ILE A 91 -5.78 6.27 10.78
N MET A 92 -4.48 6.56 10.83
CA MET A 92 -3.99 7.93 11.02
C MET A 92 -4.45 8.83 9.88
N ASN A 93 -4.32 8.36 8.63
CA ASN A 93 -4.80 9.10 7.46
C ASN A 93 -6.32 9.27 7.47
N ALA A 94 -7.08 8.25 7.87
CA ALA A 94 -8.54 8.29 7.95
C ALA A 94 -9.02 9.33 8.98
N VAL A 95 -8.41 9.35 10.16
CA VAL A 95 -8.72 10.35 11.20
C VAL A 95 -8.38 11.75 10.72
N HIS A 96 -7.19 11.96 10.14
CA HIS A 96 -6.84 13.26 9.57
C HIS A 96 -7.83 13.69 8.49
N TYR A 97 -8.23 12.78 7.61
CA TYR A 97 -9.18 13.09 6.54
C TYR A 97 -10.57 13.49 7.05
N LEU A 98 -11.05 12.84 8.12
CA LEU A 98 -12.37 13.11 8.70
C LEU A 98 -12.39 14.35 9.61
N CYS A 99 -11.27 14.66 10.27
CA CYS A 99 -11.20 15.75 11.24
C CYS A 99 -10.63 17.06 10.68
N ASP A 100 -9.88 17.03 9.58
CA ASP A 100 -9.22 18.23 9.07
C ASP A 100 -10.17 19.06 8.20
N ASN A 101 -10.37 20.33 8.57
CA ASN A 101 -11.09 21.32 7.77
C ASN A 101 -10.19 21.91 6.66
N ASN A 102 -8.89 21.61 6.67
CA ASN A 102 -7.92 22.10 5.70
C ASN A 102 -7.53 20.98 4.73
N GLN A 103 -8.28 20.87 3.63
CA GLN A 103 -7.96 19.95 2.52
C GLN A 103 -6.52 20.14 1.99
N ASP A 104 -5.93 21.31 2.20
CA ASP A 104 -4.57 21.66 1.76
C ASP A 104 -3.43 20.95 2.51
N LEU A 105 -3.65 20.45 3.74
CA LEU A 105 -2.58 19.77 4.50
C LEU A 105 -2.50 18.26 4.18
N LEU A 106 -3.58 17.67 3.67
CA LEU A 106 -3.66 16.28 3.20
C LEU A 106 -2.97 16.07 1.85
N LEU A 107 -2.63 17.16 1.14
CA LEU A 107 -1.96 17.17 -0.16
C LEU A 107 -0.43 17.29 -0.06
N SER A 108 0.20 16.89 1.04
CA SER A 108 1.66 16.76 1.06
C SER A 108 2.09 15.60 0.15
N PRO A 109 2.61 15.83 -1.07
CA PRO A 109 2.98 14.77 -2.01
C PRO A 109 4.39 14.23 -1.71
N LEU A 110 4.90 14.46 -0.50
CA LEU A 110 6.25 14.11 -0.09
C LEU A 110 6.29 12.87 0.80
N LYS A 111 5.34 11.95 0.65
CA LYS A 111 5.68 10.55 0.86
C LYS A 111 6.56 10.16 -0.31
N ILE A 112 7.87 10.29 -0.14
CA ILE A 112 8.89 9.71 -1.02
C ILE A 112 8.38 8.32 -1.36
N LYS A 113 8.06 8.12 -2.64
CA LYS A 113 7.65 6.82 -3.15
C LYS A 113 8.86 5.92 -2.91
N GLU A 114 8.87 5.21 -1.79
CA GLU A 114 9.86 4.17 -1.54
C GLU A 114 9.64 3.18 -2.69
N LEU A 115 10.49 3.28 -3.70
CA LEU A 115 10.61 2.27 -4.73
C LEU A 115 11.06 1.03 -3.98
N LYS A 116 10.08 0.23 -3.51
CA LYS A 116 10.33 -1.13 -3.07
C LYS A 116 10.89 -1.83 -4.29
N LEU A 117 12.21 -1.86 -4.38
CA LEU A 117 12.92 -2.70 -5.34
C LEU A 117 12.34 -4.09 -5.12
N ARG A 118 11.57 -4.59 -6.10
CA ARG A 118 11.11 -5.97 -6.05
C ARG A 118 12.36 -6.81 -5.84
N LEU A 119 12.32 -7.64 -4.81
CA LEU A 119 13.41 -8.56 -4.54
C LEU A 119 13.66 -9.34 -5.83
N LEU A 120 14.92 -9.38 -6.23
CA LEU A 120 15.34 -10.11 -7.40
C LEU A 120 14.94 -11.58 -7.20
N ASP A 121 14.19 -12.13 -8.17
CA ASP A 121 13.76 -13.52 -8.17
C ASP A 121 15.00 -14.43 -8.16
N LYS A 122 15.34 -14.93 -6.97
CA LYS A 122 16.55 -15.71 -6.74
C LYS A 122 16.53 -17.03 -7.52
N GLU A 123 15.36 -17.62 -7.72
CA GLU A 123 15.22 -18.88 -8.46
C GLU A 123 15.51 -18.65 -9.94
N LYS A 124 14.96 -17.59 -10.52
CA LYS A 124 15.21 -17.22 -11.90
C LYS A 124 16.68 -16.86 -12.13
N VAL A 125 17.30 -16.11 -11.21
CA VAL A 125 18.73 -15.77 -11.31
C VAL A 125 19.62 -17.00 -11.22
N GLN A 126 19.31 -17.96 -10.34
CA GLN A 126 20.08 -19.20 -10.27
C GLN A 126 19.94 -20.03 -11.54
N LYS A 127 18.73 -20.15 -12.09
CA LYS A 127 18.46 -20.90 -13.32
C LYS A 127 19.24 -20.36 -14.52
N TYR A 128 19.34 -19.03 -14.66
CA TYR A 128 20.00 -18.37 -15.80
C TYR A 128 21.41 -17.85 -15.49
N LYS A 129 22.01 -18.25 -14.37
CA LYS A 129 23.29 -17.71 -13.89
C LYS A 129 24.40 -17.76 -14.94
N LEU A 130 24.57 -18.90 -15.60
CA LEU A 130 25.59 -19.07 -16.65
C LEU A 130 25.35 -18.18 -17.86
N TYR A 131 24.10 -18.07 -18.31
CA TYR A 131 23.73 -17.19 -19.42
C TYR A 131 24.04 -15.73 -19.09
N ILE A 132 23.65 -15.27 -17.89
CA ILE A 132 23.88 -13.89 -17.43
C ILE A 132 25.38 -13.61 -17.32
N GLN A 133 26.17 -14.55 -16.80
CA GLN A 133 27.63 -14.42 -16.69
C GLN A 133 28.32 -14.37 -18.05
N LEU A 134 27.97 -15.26 -18.98
CA LEU A 134 28.54 -15.28 -20.32
C LEU A 134 28.19 -14.02 -21.13
N LEU A 135 26.93 -13.58 -21.04
CA LEU A 135 26.48 -12.34 -21.68
C LEU A 135 27.31 -11.14 -21.19
N ASN A 136 27.42 -10.96 -19.87
CA ASN A 136 28.14 -9.83 -19.29
C ASN A 136 29.66 -9.90 -19.53
N LEU A 137 30.24 -11.09 -19.72
CA LEU A 137 31.65 -11.26 -20.02
C LEU A 137 31.97 -11.05 -21.51
N LEU A 138 31.22 -11.69 -22.40
CA LEU A 138 31.51 -11.69 -23.84
C LEU A 138 31.08 -10.38 -24.52
N LEU A 139 29.96 -9.79 -24.10
CA LEU A 139 29.43 -8.56 -24.69
C LEU A 139 30.47 -7.42 -24.75
N PRO A 140 31.13 -7.02 -23.65
CA PRO A 140 32.13 -5.94 -23.71
C PRO A 140 33.37 -6.30 -24.55
N ILE A 141 33.81 -7.56 -24.52
CA ILE A 141 34.96 -8.02 -25.31
C ILE A 141 34.65 -7.93 -26.82
N VAL A 142 33.47 -8.41 -27.23
CA VAL A 142 33.01 -8.35 -28.62
C VAL A 142 32.92 -6.90 -29.11
N ILE A 143 32.42 -5.98 -28.27
CA ILE A 143 32.36 -4.55 -28.59
C ILE A 143 33.76 -3.99 -28.88
N ILE A 144 34.75 -4.27 -28.02
CA ILE A 144 36.14 -3.80 -28.21
C ILE A 144 36.74 -4.35 -29.51
N VAL A 145 36.54 -5.64 -29.80
CA VAL A 145 37.05 -6.27 -31.03
C VAL A 145 36.44 -5.63 -32.27
N ILE A 146 35.12 -5.40 -32.27
CA ILE A 146 34.42 -4.74 -33.39
C ILE A 146 34.98 -3.33 -33.62
N PHE A 147 35.14 -2.52 -32.56
CA PHE A 147 35.73 -1.20 -32.67
C PHE A 147 37.18 -1.23 -33.18
N GLY A 148 37.99 -2.18 -32.71
CA GLY A 148 39.37 -2.37 -33.19
C GLY A 148 39.43 -2.72 -34.67
N LEU A 149 38.55 -3.61 -35.15
CA LEU A 149 38.46 -3.97 -36.57
C LEU A 149 38.00 -2.80 -37.44
N LEU A 150 36.95 -2.08 -37.01
CA LEU A 150 36.47 -0.89 -37.70
C LEU A 150 37.53 0.22 -37.77
N PHE A 151 38.28 0.44 -36.70
CA PHE A 151 39.38 1.40 -36.67
C PHE A 151 40.51 1.00 -37.63
N THR A 152 40.87 -0.28 -37.66
CA THR A 152 41.93 -0.79 -38.56
C THR A 152 41.49 -0.72 -40.03
N TYR A 153 40.23 -1.04 -40.32
CA TYR A 153 39.65 -0.94 -41.66
C TYR A 153 39.60 0.50 -42.18
N THR A 154 39.15 1.44 -41.34
CA THR A 154 39.11 2.87 -41.70
C THR A 154 40.50 3.47 -41.89
N LYS A 155 41.50 3.07 -41.07
CA LYS A 155 42.91 3.46 -41.30
C LYS A 155 43.44 2.93 -42.62
N LYS A 156 43.21 1.65 -42.95
CA LYS A 156 43.66 1.06 -44.22
C LYS A 156 43.05 1.77 -45.44
N LYS A 157 41.81 2.27 -45.35
CA LYS A 157 41.15 2.99 -46.46
C LYS A 157 41.58 4.45 -46.61
N LYS A 158 42.16 5.07 -45.57
CA LYS A 158 42.53 6.50 -45.56
C LYS A 158 44.03 6.74 -45.82
N TYR A 159 44.87 5.75 -45.57
CA TYR A 159 46.34 5.88 -45.67
C TYR A 159 46.98 4.89 -46.67
N ALA A 160 46.17 4.18 -47.46
CA ALA A 160 46.60 3.42 -48.64
C ALA A 160 45.89 3.97 -49.88
#